data_AF-A0A0J7JX30-F1
#
_entry.id   AF-A0A0J7JX30-F1
#
_cell.length_a   1.000
_cell.length_b   1.000
_cell.length_c   1.000
_cell.angle_alpha   90.00
_cell.angle_beta   90.00
_cell.angle_gamma   90.00
#
_symmetry.space_group_name_H-M   'P 1'
#
loop_
_entity.id
_entity.type
_entity.pdbx_description
1 polymer ?
#
loop_
_entity_poly.entity_id
_entity_poly.type
_entity_poly.pdbx_seq_one_letter_code
_entity_poly.pdbx_strand_id
1 'polypeptide(L)'
;MIDNTEITIDPNGANMFASDLVYEELDDKFRIKALLTAINLVTEFKNQLQELEVVYSIFEPIYKLLKINKFKKYPQNIRRHIKQLRKDLKLLRSKKLEYIVLEKKRPKPLRTYEPKIMTV
;
A
#
# COMPACT_ATOMS: atom_id res chain seq x y z
N MET A 1 -28.46 -19.48 -23.15
CA MET A 1 -28.02 -20.27 -21.98
C MET A 1 -26.66 -19.72 -21.56
N ILE A 2 -26.61 -19.00 -20.44
CA ILE A 2 -25.35 -18.47 -19.89
C ILE A 2 -25.00 -19.41 -18.75
N ASP A 3 -23.97 -20.22 -18.94
CA ASP A 3 -23.41 -21.09 -17.91
C ASP A 3 -22.80 -20.19 -16.83
N ASN A 4 -23.60 -19.85 -15.82
CA ASN A 4 -23.11 -19.34 -14.55
C ASN A 4 -22.54 -20.54 -13.78
N THR A 5 -21.39 -21.03 -14.22
CA THR A 5 -20.52 -21.76 -13.30
C THR A 5 -20.04 -20.74 -12.28
N GLU A 6 -20.74 -20.67 -11.15
CA GLU A 6 -20.21 -20.06 -9.95
C GLU A 6 -18.89 -20.75 -9.65
N ILE A 7 -17.79 -20.10 -10.06
CA ILE A 7 -16.45 -20.57 -9.73
C ILE A 7 -16.28 -20.34 -8.23
N THR A 8 -16.77 -21.29 -7.44
CA THR A 8 -16.56 -21.42 -6.00
C THR A 8 -15.12 -21.87 -5.79
N ILE A 9 -14.19 -20.92 -5.92
CA ILE A 9 -12.80 -21.18 -5.61
C ILE A 9 -12.69 -21.31 -4.09
N ASP A 10 -12.36 -22.53 -3.65
CA ASP A 10 -11.95 -22.84 -2.29
C ASP A 10 -10.93 -21.80 -1.80
N PRO A 11 -11.16 -21.12 -0.66
CA PRO A 11 -10.24 -20.10 -0.13
C PRO A 11 -8.80 -20.60 0.03
N ASN A 12 -8.57 -21.90 0.20
CA ASN A 12 -7.23 -22.48 0.27
C ASN A 12 -6.61 -22.83 -1.10
N GLY A 13 -7.42 -23.06 -2.14
CA GLY A 13 -6.97 -23.38 -3.50
C GLY A 13 -6.61 -22.15 -4.35
N ALA A 14 -6.85 -20.94 -3.85
CA ALA A 14 -6.64 -19.70 -4.58
C ALA A 14 -5.21 -19.13 -4.45
N ASN A 15 -4.37 -19.70 -3.58
CA ASN A 15 -2.99 -19.27 -3.41
C ASN A 15 -2.12 -19.75 -4.56
N MET A 16 -1.17 -18.90 -4.95
CA MET A 16 -0.18 -19.24 -5.96
C MET A 16 0.96 -20.04 -5.35
N PHE A 17 1.33 -21.15 -5.98
CA PHE A 17 2.49 -21.96 -5.63
C PHE A 17 3.68 -21.63 -6.54
N ALA A 18 4.89 -21.97 -6.11
CA ALA A 18 6.09 -21.79 -6.95
C ALA A 18 6.00 -22.56 -8.27
N SER A 19 5.36 -23.73 -8.27
CA SER A 19 5.09 -24.51 -9.48
C SER A 19 4.21 -23.75 -10.48
N ASP A 20 3.31 -22.88 -10.02
CA ASP A 20 2.46 -22.08 -10.89
C ASP A 20 3.29 -21.12 -11.77
N LEU A 21 4.51 -20.75 -11.36
CA LEU A 21 5.42 -19.87 -12.11
C LEU A 21 6.24 -20.58 -13.20
N VAL A 22 6.22 -21.91 -13.21
CA VAL A 22 7.01 -22.72 -14.16
C VAL A 22 6.20 -23.07 -15.41
N TYR A 23 4.87 -23.02 -15.34
CA TYR A 23 4.02 -23.30 -16.50
C TYR A 23 4.15 -22.23 -17.57
N GLU A 24 4.28 -22.65 -18.82
CA GLU A 24 4.37 -21.75 -19.98
C GLU A 24 3.00 -21.13 -20.34
N GLU A 25 1.90 -21.82 -20.05
CA GLU A 25 0.55 -21.36 -20.37
C GLU A 25 -0.05 -20.48 -19.27
N LEU A 26 -0.43 -19.25 -19.66
CA LEU A 26 -1.07 -18.27 -18.77
C LEU A 26 -2.60 -18.39 -18.83
N ASP A 27 -3.12 -19.46 -18.23
CA ASP A 27 -4.56 -19.74 -18.13
C ASP A 27 -5.31 -18.82 -17.15
N ASP A 28 -6.64 -18.91 -17.13
CA ASP A 28 -7.45 -18.08 -16.24
C ASP A 28 -7.25 -18.42 -14.76
N LYS A 29 -6.88 -19.66 -14.42
CA LYS A 29 -6.57 -20.07 -13.05
C LYS A 29 -5.29 -19.37 -12.56
N PHE A 30 -4.24 -19.37 -13.38
CA PHE A 30 -3.01 -18.63 -13.14
C PHE A 30 -3.30 -17.15 -12.93
N ARG A 31 -4.08 -16.53 -13.82
CA ARG A 31 -4.43 -15.09 -13.70
C ARG A 31 -5.15 -14.77 -12.40
N ILE A 32 -6.07 -15.63 -11.97
CA ILE A 32 -6.79 -15.45 -10.70
C ILE A 32 -5.83 -15.57 -9.51
N LYS A 33 -4.99 -16.61 -9.47
CA LYS A 33 -4.01 -16.84 -8.41
C LYS A 33 -2.96 -15.71 -8.33
N ALA A 34 -2.43 -15.30 -9.47
CA ALA A 34 -1.46 -14.22 -9.59
C ALA A 34 -2.05 -12.89 -9.10
N LEU A 35 -3.30 -12.59 -9.50
CA LEU A 35 -3.98 -11.38 -9.05
C LEU A 35 -4.22 -11.40 -7.53
N LEU A 36 -4.71 -12.52 -6.98
CA LEU A 36 -4.91 -12.65 -5.53
C LEU A 36 -3.60 -12.45 -4.77
N THR A 37 -2.53 -13.09 -5.23
CA THR A 37 -1.20 -12.99 -4.64
C THR A 37 -0.69 -11.55 -4.68
N ALA A 38 -0.84 -10.86 -5.81
CA ALA A 38 -0.47 -9.46 -5.93
C ALA A 38 -1.27 -8.55 -4.97
N ILE A 39 -2.57 -8.78 -4.82
CA ILE A 39 -3.42 -8.04 -3.87
C ILE A 39 -2.97 -8.28 -2.43
N ASN A 40 -2.64 -9.53 -2.07
CA ASN A 40 -2.15 -9.87 -0.74
C ASN A 40 -0.81 -9.19 -0.47
N LEU A 41 0.13 -9.24 -1.42
CA LEU A 41 1.41 -8.55 -1.31
C LEU A 41 1.23 -7.03 -1.11
N VAL A 42 0.39 -6.39 -1.92
CA VAL A 42 0.10 -4.96 -1.77
C VAL A 42 -0.54 -4.66 -0.41
N THR A 43 -1.39 -5.56 0.09
CA THR A 43 -2.01 -5.42 1.42
C THR A 43 -0.96 -5.48 2.53
N GLU A 44 -0.03 -6.44 2.45
CA GLU A 44 1.07 -6.55 3.41
C GLU A 44 2.03 -5.35 3.33
N PHE A 45 2.42 -4.93 2.12
CA PHE A 45 3.23 -3.72 1.94
C PHE A 45 2.54 -2.49 2.52
N LYS A 46 1.23 -2.34 2.30
CA LYS A 46 0.45 -1.25 2.89
C LYS A 46 0.52 -1.30 4.41
N ASN A 47 0.38 -2.48 5.02
CA ASN A 47 0.42 -2.62 6.48
C ASN A 47 1.82 -2.29 7.04
N GLN A 48 2.89 -2.70 6.36
CA GLN A 48 4.27 -2.40 6.76
C GLN A 48 4.62 -0.92 6.62
N LEU A 49 4.13 -0.27 5.57
CA LEU A 49 4.46 1.12 5.23
C LEU A 49 3.43 2.14 5.76
N GLN A 50 2.39 1.69 6.47
CA GLN A 50 1.27 2.54 6.84
C GLN A 50 1.69 3.76 7.67
N GLU A 51 2.79 3.66 8.42
CA GLU A 51 3.29 4.75 9.28
C GLU A 51 4.03 5.85 8.54
N LEU A 52 4.44 5.63 7.29
CA LEU A 52 5.10 6.67 6.50
C LEU A 52 4.14 7.83 6.21
N GLU A 53 4.62 9.07 6.35
CA GLU A 53 3.87 10.27 5.98
C GLU A 53 3.51 10.26 4.48
N VAL A 54 4.42 9.76 3.66
CA VAL A 54 4.28 9.67 2.19
C VAL A 54 3.51 8.44 1.69
N VAL A 55 2.90 7.67 2.60
CA VAL A 55 2.29 6.37 2.26
C VAL A 55 1.25 6.49 1.14
N TYR A 56 0.41 7.53 1.14
CA TYR A 56 -0.58 7.69 0.07
C TYR A 56 0.08 7.87 -1.29
N SER A 57 1.17 8.65 -1.39
CA SER A 57 1.87 8.87 -2.67
C SER A 57 2.48 7.59 -3.23
N ILE A 58 2.95 6.68 -2.37
CA ILE A 58 3.47 5.37 -2.76
C ILE A 58 2.36 4.50 -3.37
N PHE A 59 1.17 4.47 -2.73
CA PHE A 59 0.08 3.60 -3.16
C PHE A 59 -0.92 4.24 -4.12
N GLU A 60 -0.83 5.55 -4.39
CA GLU A 60 -1.73 6.26 -5.30
C GLU A 60 -1.78 5.64 -6.70
N PRO A 61 -0.64 5.28 -7.34
CA PRO A 61 -0.66 4.64 -8.66
C PRO A 61 -1.43 3.33 -8.64
N ILE A 62 -1.25 2.52 -7.60
CA ILE A 62 -1.94 1.24 -7.42
C ILE A 62 -3.43 1.47 -7.21
N TYR A 63 -3.83 2.44 -6.38
CA TYR A 63 -5.23 2.81 -6.20
C TYR A 63 -5.89 3.25 -7.51
N LYS A 64 -5.20 4.06 -8.32
CA LYS A 64 -5.68 4.48 -9.65
C LYS A 64 -5.86 3.28 -10.57
N LEU A 65 -4.90 2.35 -10.62
CA LEU A 65 -4.99 1.11 -11.40
C LEU A 65 -6.19 0.26 -10.98
N LEU A 66 -6.38 0.03 -9.67
CA LEU A 66 -7.52 -0.74 -9.16
C LEU A 66 -8.87 -0.04 -9.38
N LYS A 67 -8.88 1.28 -9.58
CA LYS A 67 -10.11 2.05 -9.85
C LYS A 67 -10.53 1.96 -11.31
N ILE A 68 -9.59 2.03 -12.24
CA ILE A 68 -9.85 2.04 -13.69
C ILE A 68 -10.28 0.65 -14.18
N ASN A 69 -9.74 -0.42 -13.61
CA ASN A 69 -10.01 -1.78 -14.04
C ASN A 69 -11.39 -2.30 -13.59
N LYS A 70 -12.04 -3.09 -14.46
CA LYS A 70 -13.32 -3.76 -14.18
C LYS A 70 -13.08 -5.21 -13.78
N PHE A 71 -13.43 -5.58 -12.55
CA PHE A 71 -13.24 -6.93 -12.03
C PHE A 71 -14.49 -7.82 -12.11
N LYS A 72 -15.51 -7.44 -12.90
CA LYS A 72 -16.82 -8.14 -12.93
C LYS A 72 -16.71 -9.63 -13.30
N LYS A 73 -15.73 -9.99 -14.13
CA LYS A 73 -15.47 -11.37 -14.57
C LYS A 73 -14.71 -12.23 -13.54
N TYR A 74 -14.18 -11.61 -12.49
CA TYR A 74 -13.46 -12.35 -11.45
C TYR A 74 -14.43 -12.94 -10.41
N PRO A 75 -14.05 -14.06 -9.79
CA PRO A 75 -14.81 -14.66 -8.70
C PRO A 75 -15.10 -13.69 -7.55
N GLN A 76 -16.18 -13.93 -6.81
CA GLN A 76 -16.68 -13.02 -5.78
C GLN A 76 -15.69 -12.80 -4.63
N ASN A 77 -14.96 -13.84 -4.24
CA ASN A 77 -13.90 -13.75 -3.22
C ASN A 77 -12.84 -12.71 -3.63
N ILE A 78 -12.27 -12.80 -4.83
CA ILE A 78 -11.25 -11.87 -5.36
C ILE A 78 -11.79 -10.45 -5.41
N ARG A 79 -13.02 -10.28 -5.94
CA ARG A 79 -13.67 -8.98 -5.99
C ARG A 79 -13.81 -8.35 -4.60
N ARG A 80 -14.07 -9.15 -3.56
CA ARG A 80 -14.15 -8.69 -2.17
C ARG A 80 -12.79 -8.20 -1.67
N HIS A 81 -11.71 -8.95 -1.90
CA HIS A 81 -10.34 -8.53 -1.53
C HIS A 81 -9.95 -7.21 -2.22
N ILE A 82 -10.20 -7.09 -3.52
CA ILE A 82 -9.93 -5.85 -4.27
C ILE A 82 -10.74 -4.68 -3.71
N LYS A 83 -12.03 -4.90 -3.43
CA LYS A 83 -12.91 -3.85 -2.89
C LYS A 83 -12.43 -3.40 -1.51
N GLN A 84 -11.97 -4.32 -0.67
CA GLN A 84 -11.40 -4.00 0.63
C GLN A 84 -10.11 -3.20 0.49
N LEU A 85 -9.15 -3.69 -0.29
CA LEU A 85 -7.89 -2.97 -0.54
C LEU A 85 -8.14 -1.56 -1.10
N ARG A 86 -9.07 -1.40 -2.03
CA ARG A 86 -9.44 -0.06 -2.55
C ARG A 86 -9.96 0.89 -1.48
N LYS A 87 -10.72 0.38 -0.50
CA LYS A 87 -11.18 1.21 0.63
C LYS A 87 -9.99 1.59 1.50
N ASP A 88 -9.13 0.64 1.81
CA ASP A 88 -7.98 0.84 2.68
C ASP A 88 -6.98 1.84 2.08
N LEU A 89 -6.66 1.70 0.78
CA LEU A 89 -5.81 2.66 0.07
C LEU A 89 -6.44 4.05 -0.01
N LYS A 90 -7.77 4.14 -0.11
CA LYS A 90 -8.47 5.43 -0.09
C LYS A 90 -8.37 6.10 1.28
N LEU A 91 -8.38 5.32 2.37
CA LEU A 91 -8.22 5.84 3.74
C LEU A 91 -6.84 6.44 3.96
N LEU A 92 -5.79 5.92 3.31
CA LEU A 92 -4.43 6.49 3.41
C LEU A 92 -4.36 7.96 2.99
N ARG A 93 -5.28 8.42 2.14
CA ARG A 93 -5.36 9.84 1.71
C ARG A 93 -5.59 10.80 2.88
N SER A 94 -6.13 10.34 4.01
CA SER A 94 -6.35 11.19 5.18
C SER A 94 -5.05 11.55 5.90
N LYS A 95 -3.95 10.80 5.69
CA LYS A 95 -2.64 11.18 6.23
C LYS A 95 -2.15 12.44 5.51
N LYS A 96 -2.01 13.52 6.29
CA LYS A 96 -1.55 14.81 5.80
C LYS A 96 -0.03 14.74 5.62
N LEU A 97 0.46 15.09 4.43
CA LEU A 97 1.87 15.30 4.18
C LEU A 97 2.33 16.54 4.95
N GLU A 98 3.33 16.38 5.81
CA GLU A 98 3.98 17.51 6.44
C GLU A 98 5.04 18.10 5.49
N TYR A 99 5.21 19.42 5.54
CA TYR A 99 6.26 20.07 4.78
C TYR A 99 7.60 19.75 5.43
N ILE A 100 8.54 19.25 4.63
CA ILE A 100 9.93 19.14 5.05
C ILE A 100 10.44 20.55 5.30
N VAL A 101 10.64 20.88 6.57
CA VAL A 101 11.26 22.14 6.99
C VAL A 101 12.69 21.86 7.43
N LEU A 102 13.61 22.75 7.05
CA LEU A 102 14.94 22.75 7.66
C LEU A 102 14.78 22.90 9.16
N GLU A 103 15.41 22.00 9.93
CA GLU A 103 15.37 22.05 11.37
C GLU A 103 15.84 23.43 11.84
N LYS A 104 14.97 24.15 12.56
CA LYS A 104 15.30 25.47 13.08
C LYS A 104 16.42 25.30 14.10
N LYS A 105 17.64 25.72 13.74
CA LYS A 105 18.75 25.79 14.68
C LYS A 105 18.32 26.65 15.86
N ARG A 106 18.46 26.13 17.08
CA ARG A 106 18.25 26.94 18.29
C ARG A 106 19.17 28.17 18.21
N PRO A 107 18.65 29.38 18.49
CA PRO A 107 19.49 30.58 18.48
C PRO A 107 20.63 30.38 19.48
N LYS A 108 21.82 30.83 19.10
CA LYS A 108 22.97 30.77 20.00
C LYS A 108 22.66 31.60 21.25
N PRO A 109 23.05 31.14 22.45
CA PRO A 109 22.90 31.94 23.66
C PRO A 109 23.65 33.26 23.52
N LEU A 110 23.18 34.28 24.23
CA LEU A 110 23.89 35.55 24.36
C LEU A 110 25.31 35.30 24.84
N ARG A 111 26.28 36.01 24.23
CA ARG A 111 27.67 35.96 24.73
C ARG A 111 27.69 36.58 26.12
N THR A 112 28.11 35.79 27.11
CA THR A 112 28.40 36.28 28.45
C THR A 112 29.75 36.98 28.42
N TYR A 113 29.79 38.24 28.85
CA TYR A 113 31.04 38.97 29.05
C TYR A 113 31.53 38.76 30.48
N GLU A 114 32.84 38.58 30.65
CA GLU A 114 33.43 38.57 31.99
C GLU A 114 33.36 39.98 32.61
N PRO A 115 33.01 40.08 33.90
CA PRO A 115 32.97 41.36 34.59
C PRO A 115 34.39 41.92 34.78
N LYS A 116 34.56 43.23 34.58
CA LYS A 116 35.80 43.93 34.91
C LYS A 116 35.90 44.10 36.42
N ILE A 117 36.81 43.37 37.06
CA ILE A 117 37.10 43.51 38.49
C ILE A 117 38.06 44.70 38.69
N MET A 118 37.67 45.66 39.52
CA MET A 118 38.54 46.75 39.97
C MET A 118 38.83 46.53 41.46
N THR A 119 40.11 46.39 41.83
CA THR A 119 40.56 46.38 43.22
C THR A 119 40.59 47.81 43.75
N VAL A 120 39.89 48.07 44.85
CA VAL A 120 39.95 49.32 45.62
C VAL A 120 41.22 49.35 46.46
#